data_AF-A0A7J5VVX2-F1
#
_entry.id   AF-A0A7J5VVX2-F1
#
_cell.length_a   1.000
_cell.length_b   1.000
_cell.length_c   1.000
_cell.angle_alpha   90.00
_cell.angle_beta   90.00
_cell.angle_gamma   90.00
#
_symmetry.space_group_name_H-M   'P 1'
#
loop_
_entity.id
_entity.type
_entity.pdbx_description
1 polymer ?
#
loop_
_entity_poly.entity_id
_entity_poly.type
_entity_poly.pdbx_seq_one_letter_code
_entity_poly.pdbx_strand_id
1 'polypeptide(L)'
;MHSLTLLLVLVVVFTLLFDYINGFHDTANAIATVVSTRVLSPRNAIIMAACLNFLGALFSTHVAVTVASGLVDTARFQMNDLHQPAAFATKLKSQADPVSRFLVEQGSQETRNLLADYTPDSTPVPALQSALLDDLNHILTRTDFYTAERFTGISLPEKTLGNALKIATLKPAEKTNTNRALLEKAYAQELGSNQHAFQVVILAAIVGAIIWNLITWYFGIPSSSSHALIGGLCGAAIIHGGLHAVLWGGIIRKVLIPLVGSPTMGFLLGFLIMSLIYKSLSNLHPGRVSSIFRHLQIVSAAAMAFTHGLNDAQKSMGIITMALVSGRILSEPVVPTWVVLSCSTVMALGTSVGGWRIIKTMGHKIIRLEPVHGFAAETTAAIVLFVTSHFGMPVSTTHTISGSIFGVGASKRLSAVRWGVAQTMLMAWVLTLPAAGLVAALAYKIFMFLGLGG
;
A
#
# COMPACT_ATOMS: atom_id res chain seq x y z
N MET A 1 6.30 8.99 24.32
CA MET A 1 5.73 9.91 23.31
C MET A 1 6.77 10.38 22.31
N HIS A 2 7.94 10.89 22.73
CA HIS A 2 8.99 11.37 21.80
C HIS A 2 9.48 10.32 20.78
N SER A 3 9.66 9.05 21.20
CA SER A 3 10.11 7.98 20.30
C SER A 3 9.09 7.66 19.19
N LEU A 4 7.79 7.60 19.51
CA LEU A 4 6.75 7.31 18.51
C LEU A 4 6.63 8.43 17.47
N THR A 5 6.68 9.69 17.92
CA THR A 5 6.64 10.86 17.03
C THR A 5 7.85 10.86 16.09
N LEU A 6 9.05 10.53 16.59
CA LEU A 6 10.23 10.39 15.75
C LEU A 6 10.05 9.31 14.68
N LEU A 7 9.51 8.14 15.05
CA LEU A 7 9.31 7.03 14.11
C LEU A 7 8.29 7.38 13.02
N LEU A 8 7.20 8.07 13.39
CA LEU A 8 6.24 8.58 12.43
C LEU A 8 6.88 9.58 11.45
N VAL A 9 7.71 10.51 11.94
CA VAL A 9 8.45 11.46 11.09
C VAL A 9 9.38 10.71 10.14
N LEU A 10 10.09 9.68 10.61
CA LEU A 10 10.91 8.83 9.76
C LEU A 10 10.07 8.12 8.69
N VAL A 11 8.92 7.55 9.05
CA VAL A 11 8.02 6.92 8.08
C VAL A 11 7.58 7.91 7.01
N VAL A 12 7.20 9.14 7.38
CA VAL A 12 6.83 10.18 6.41
C VAL A 12 8.01 10.53 5.50
N VAL A 13 9.19 10.78 6.05
CA VAL A 13 10.39 11.15 5.28
C VAL A 13 10.79 10.03 4.31
N PHE A 14 10.85 8.78 4.78
CA PHE A 14 11.18 7.65 3.94
C PHE A 14 10.09 7.35 2.90
N THR A 15 8.81 7.58 3.22
CA THR A 15 7.74 7.43 2.24
C THR A 15 7.84 8.48 1.13
N LEU A 16 8.17 9.73 1.47
CA LEU A 16 8.41 10.77 0.46
C LEU A 16 9.66 10.44 -0.36
N LEU A 17 10.73 9.93 0.26
CA LEU A 17 11.90 9.44 -0.49
C LEU A 17 11.54 8.30 -1.44
N PHE A 18 10.72 7.35 -1.00
CA PHE A 18 10.18 6.29 -1.85
C PHE A 18 9.37 6.88 -3.01
N ASP A 19 8.50 7.86 -2.76
CA ASP A 19 7.67 8.49 -3.79
C ASP A 19 8.50 9.26 -4.82
N TYR A 20 9.57 9.92 -4.38
CA TYR A 20 10.56 10.55 -5.24
C TYR A 20 11.25 9.52 -6.14
N ILE A 21 11.70 8.40 -5.54
CA ILE A 21 12.35 7.31 -6.26
C ILE A 21 11.40 6.70 -7.29
N ASN A 22 10.16 6.49 -6.87
CA ASN A 22 9.10 5.99 -7.73
C ASN A 22 8.86 6.93 -8.91
N GLY A 23 8.79 8.23 -8.65
CA GLY A 23 8.61 9.26 -9.67
C GLY A 23 9.65 9.18 -10.79
N PHE A 24 10.94 9.03 -10.47
CA PHE A 24 11.98 8.89 -11.51
C PHE A 24 12.02 7.49 -12.12
N HIS A 25 11.80 6.44 -11.34
CA HIS A 25 11.81 5.05 -11.79
C HIS A 25 10.74 4.81 -12.85
N ASP A 26 9.51 5.25 -12.56
CA ASP A 26 8.33 4.99 -13.36
C ASP A 26 8.02 6.13 -14.36
N THR A 27 8.88 7.16 -14.45
CA THR A 27 8.86 8.14 -15.55
C THR A 27 8.82 7.44 -16.92
N ALA A 28 9.53 6.31 -17.06
CA ALA A 28 9.56 5.54 -18.29
C ALA A 28 8.17 5.05 -18.73
N ASN A 29 7.26 4.76 -17.80
CA ASN A 29 5.91 4.28 -18.11
C ASN A 29 5.06 5.35 -18.79
N ALA A 30 5.31 6.63 -18.48
CA ALA A 30 4.58 7.76 -19.04
C ALA A 30 5.18 8.27 -20.36
N ILE A 31 6.51 8.19 -20.55
CA ILE A 31 7.18 8.90 -21.66
C ILE A 31 7.99 8.03 -22.62
N ALA A 32 8.31 6.77 -22.30
CA ALA A 32 9.24 5.99 -23.13
C ALA A 32 8.71 5.78 -24.57
N THR A 33 7.40 5.62 -24.72
CA THR A 33 6.70 5.45 -26.00
C THR A 33 6.76 6.73 -26.84
N VAL A 34 6.39 7.89 -26.31
CA VAL A 34 6.38 9.18 -27.05
C VAL A 34 7.78 9.70 -27.38
N VAL A 35 8.78 9.36 -26.55
CA VAL A 35 10.18 9.66 -26.80
C VAL A 35 10.80 8.71 -27.84
N SER A 36 10.50 7.41 -27.76
CA SER A 36 11.01 6.42 -28.72
C SER A 36 10.46 6.61 -30.13
N THR A 37 9.19 7.02 -30.26
CA THR A 37 8.59 7.39 -31.56
C THR A 37 9.05 8.75 -32.08
N ARG A 38 9.84 9.49 -31.30
CA ARG A 38 10.35 10.84 -31.60
C ARG A 38 9.22 11.85 -31.84
N VAL A 39 8.07 11.64 -31.24
CA VAL A 39 6.94 12.58 -31.29
C VAL A 39 7.22 13.78 -30.39
N LEU A 40 7.77 13.54 -29.20
CA LEU A 40 8.23 14.59 -28.31
C LEU A 40 9.73 14.47 -28.06
N SER A 41 10.37 15.63 -27.86
CA SER A 41 11.72 15.67 -27.30
C SER A 41 11.68 15.17 -25.84
N PRO A 42 12.76 14.54 -25.35
CA PRO A 42 12.77 14.02 -23.98
C PRO A 42 12.50 15.09 -22.92
N ARG A 43 12.99 16.32 -23.13
CA ARG A 43 12.74 17.46 -22.23
C ARG A 43 11.25 17.81 -22.16
N ASN A 44 10.56 17.91 -23.29
CA ASN A 44 9.15 18.27 -23.32
C ASN A 44 8.28 17.16 -22.74
N ALA A 45 8.64 15.90 -23.00
CA ALA A 45 7.93 14.75 -22.43
C ALA A 45 8.04 14.72 -20.90
N ILE A 46 9.23 15.01 -20.33
CA ILE A 46 9.45 15.06 -18.88
C ILE A 46 8.63 16.19 -18.24
N ILE A 47 8.64 17.40 -18.81
CA ILE A 47 7.86 18.53 -18.27
C ILE A 47 6.37 18.20 -18.27
N MET A 48 5.86 17.69 -19.40
CA MET A 48 4.47 17.26 -19.51
C MET A 48 4.12 16.19 -18.48
N ALA A 49 4.97 15.17 -18.34
CA ALA A 49 4.74 14.08 -17.41
C ALA A 49 4.76 14.55 -15.95
N ALA A 50 5.71 15.42 -15.56
CA ALA A 50 5.77 15.95 -14.20
C ALA A 50 4.53 16.78 -13.85
N CYS A 51 4.08 17.67 -14.74
CA CYS A 51 2.87 18.47 -14.53
C CYS A 51 1.61 17.60 -14.45
N LEU A 52 1.46 16.63 -15.34
CA LEU A 52 0.26 15.79 -15.37
C LEU A 52 0.26 14.74 -14.25
N ASN A 53 1.42 14.21 -13.86
CA ASN A 53 1.55 13.37 -12.67
C ASN A 53 1.10 14.14 -11.43
N PHE A 54 1.53 15.40 -11.26
CA PHE A 54 1.08 16.27 -10.18
C PHE A 54 -0.44 16.43 -10.18
N LEU A 55 -1.03 16.84 -11.31
CA LEU A 55 -2.48 17.05 -11.41
C LEU A 55 -3.28 15.76 -11.21
N GLY A 56 -2.81 14.64 -11.75
CA GLY A 56 -3.43 13.33 -11.57
C GLY A 56 -3.46 12.89 -10.11
N ALA A 57 -2.38 13.16 -9.37
CA ALA A 57 -2.30 12.86 -7.95
C ALA A 57 -3.29 13.67 -7.09
N LEU A 58 -3.69 14.87 -7.53
CA LEU A 58 -4.68 15.70 -6.83
C LEU A 58 -6.13 15.24 -7.07
N PHE A 59 -6.37 14.41 -8.08
CA PHE A 59 -7.72 14.13 -8.58
C PHE A 59 -8.49 13.10 -7.73
N SER A 60 -7.81 12.23 -6.99
CA SER A 60 -8.46 11.15 -6.23
C SER A 60 -7.61 10.68 -5.04
N THR A 61 -8.27 10.10 -4.05
CA THR A 61 -7.66 9.45 -2.88
C THR A 61 -8.16 8.01 -2.67
N HIS A 62 -8.97 7.47 -3.60
CA HIS A 62 -9.59 6.14 -3.45
C HIS A 62 -8.58 5.00 -3.32
N VAL A 63 -7.50 5.00 -4.12
CA VAL A 63 -6.44 3.98 -4.03
C VAL A 63 -5.68 4.12 -2.71
N ALA A 64 -5.42 5.35 -2.26
CA ALA A 64 -4.74 5.62 -1.00
C ALA A 64 -5.53 5.06 0.21
N VAL A 65 -6.85 5.23 0.22
CA VAL A 65 -7.74 4.66 1.24
C VAL A 65 -7.68 3.13 1.23
N THR A 66 -7.67 2.51 0.04
CA THR A 66 -7.53 1.04 -0.09
C THR A 66 -6.19 0.54 0.44
N VAL A 67 -5.10 1.22 0.12
CA VAL A 67 -3.76 0.88 0.63
C VAL A 67 -3.71 1.04 2.15
N ALA A 68 -4.29 2.11 2.70
CA ALA A 68 -4.29 2.38 4.13
C ALA A 68 -5.15 1.38 4.94
N SER A 69 -6.29 0.96 4.40
CA SER A 69 -7.27 0.10 5.08
C SER A 69 -7.13 -1.40 4.79
N GLY A 70 -6.41 -1.77 3.72
CA GLY A 70 -6.45 -3.12 3.16
C GLY A 70 -5.38 -4.08 3.66
N LEU A 71 -4.40 -3.59 4.41
CA LEU A 71 -3.13 -4.31 4.59
C LEU A 71 -2.84 -4.73 6.03
N VAL A 72 -3.22 -3.92 7.04
CA VAL A 72 -2.95 -4.20 8.45
C VAL A 72 -4.10 -3.73 9.33
N ASP A 73 -4.61 -4.61 10.20
CA ASP A 73 -5.58 -4.24 11.25
C ASP A 73 -4.82 -3.66 12.44
N THR A 74 -4.88 -2.34 12.58
CA THR A 74 -4.13 -1.59 13.60
C THR A 74 -4.90 -1.45 14.92
N ALA A 75 -6.17 -1.88 14.94
CA ALA A 75 -7.06 -1.71 16.09
C ALA A 75 -7.26 -3.01 16.87
N ARG A 76 -7.20 -4.19 16.24
CA ARG A 76 -7.38 -5.48 16.94
C ARG A 76 -6.16 -5.93 17.73
N PHE A 77 -6.40 -6.48 18.92
CA PHE A 77 -5.36 -7.10 19.73
C PHE A 77 -4.83 -8.36 19.06
N GLN A 78 -3.50 -8.49 19.02
CA GLN A 78 -2.78 -9.67 18.53
C GLN A 78 -2.06 -10.38 19.69
N MET A 79 -1.56 -11.59 19.44
CA MET A 79 -0.81 -12.37 20.43
C MET A 79 0.38 -11.63 21.03
N ASN A 80 1.09 -10.84 20.21
CA ASN A 80 2.24 -10.06 20.65
C ASN A 80 1.88 -8.92 21.60
N ASP A 81 0.59 -8.57 21.71
CA ASP A 81 0.10 -7.46 22.53
C ASP A 81 -0.08 -7.91 23.98
N LEU A 82 -0.08 -9.21 24.26
CA LEU A 82 -0.08 -9.75 25.61
C LEU A 82 1.36 -9.76 26.14
N HIS A 83 1.84 -8.62 26.66
CA HIS A 83 3.19 -8.50 27.21
C HIS A 83 3.39 -9.35 28.48
N GLN A 84 2.37 -9.39 29.35
CA GLN A 84 2.39 -10.18 30.58
C GLN A 84 1.13 -11.04 30.68
N PRO A 85 1.04 -12.13 29.89
CA PRO A 85 -0.18 -12.94 29.82
C PRO A 85 -0.54 -13.57 31.17
N ALA A 86 0.45 -13.96 31.96
CA ALA A 86 0.23 -14.54 33.29
C ALA A 86 -0.35 -13.52 34.29
N ALA A 87 0.19 -12.28 34.31
CA ALA A 87 -0.32 -11.21 35.15
C ALA A 87 -1.74 -10.80 34.73
N PHE A 88 -1.98 -10.73 33.41
CA PHE A 88 -3.30 -10.43 32.84
C PHE A 88 -4.35 -11.46 33.27
N ALA A 89 -4.08 -12.75 33.04
CA ALA A 89 -4.97 -13.83 33.42
C ALA A 89 -5.21 -13.86 34.94
N THR A 90 -4.19 -13.58 35.74
CA THR A 90 -4.32 -13.53 37.21
C THR A 90 -5.24 -12.38 37.67
N LYS A 91 -5.13 -11.19 37.08
CA LYS A 91 -6.04 -10.06 37.36
C LYS A 91 -7.48 -10.36 36.95
N LEU A 92 -7.67 -10.95 35.76
CA LEU A 92 -8.99 -11.35 35.30
C LEU A 92 -9.59 -12.41 36.23
N LYS A 93 -8.80 -13.39 36.68
CA LYS A 93 -9.27 -14.43 37.60
C LYS A 93 -9.65 -13.85 38.96
N SER A 94 -8.87 -12.90 39.49
CA SER A 94 -9.16 -12.30 40.79
C SER A 94 -10.39 -11.39 40.77
N GLN A 95 -10.70 -10.80 39.61
CA GLN A 95 -11.82 -9.87 39.43
C GLN A 95 -11.81 -8.71 40.45
N ALA A 96 -10.61 -8.33 40.91
CA ALA A 96 -10.45 -7.36 41.98
C ALA A 96 -10.97 -5.97 41.57
N ASP A 97 -10.65 -5.53 40.35
CA ASP A 97 -11.07 -4.25 39.82
C ASP A 97 -12.37 -4.34 38.97
N PRO A 98 -13.11 -3.23 38.81
CA PRO A 98 -14.34 -3.20 38.05
C PRO A 98 -14.19 -3.51 36.55
N VAL A 99 -13.03 -3.20 35.95
CA VAL A 99 -12.79 -3.49 34.52
C VAL A 99 -12.69 -5.00 34.35
N SER A 100 -11.87 -5.67 35.16
CA SER A 100 -11.68 -7.13 35.12
C SER A 100 -12.98 -7.90 35.33
N ARG A 101 -13.86 -7.46 36.26
CA ARG A 101 -15.20 -8.03 36.43
C ARG A 101 -16.01 -7.98 35.15
N PHE A 102 -16.10 -6.80 34.53
CA PHE A 102 -16.83 -6.64 33.29
C PHE A 102 -16.27 -7.50 32.16
N LEU A 103 -14.93 -7.59 32.02
CA LEU A 103 -14.31 -8.41 30.98
C LEU A 103 -14.66 -9.90 31.15
N VAL A 104 -14.63 -10.43 32.37
CA VAL A 104 -14.98 -11.84 32.63
C VAL A 104 -16.48 -12.11 32.46
N GLU A 105 -17.34 -11.18 32.88
CA GLU A 105 -18.79 -11.27 32.68
C GLU A 105 -19.17 -11.29 31.20
N GLN A 106 -18.53 -10.45 30.39
CA GLN A 106 -18.80 -10.37 28.95
C GLN A 106 -17.99 -11.38 28.12
N GLY A 107 -17.05 -12.10 28.74
CA GLY A 107 -16.24 -13.11 28.07
C GLY A 107 -17.05 -14.34 27.63
N SER A 108 -16.49 -15.11 26.71
CA SER A 108 -17.09 -16.35 26.25
C SER A 108 -17.12 -17.41 27.37
N GLN A 109 -18.01 -18.40 27.24
CA GLN A 109 -18.04 -19.51 28.20
C GLN A 109 -16.74 -20.31 28.19
N GLU A 110 -16.10 -20.44 27.02
CA GLU A 110 -14.81 -21.10 26.86
C GLU A 110 -13.73 -20.38 27.67
N THR A 111 -13.61 -19.06 27.54
CA THR A 111 -12.65 -18.26 28.29
C THR A 111 -12.86 -18.39 29.79
N ARG A 112 -14.11 -18.36 30.28
CA ARG A 112 -14.41 -18.52 31.71
C ARG A 112 -13.98 -19.87 32.24
N ASN A 113 -14.21 -20.95 31.49
CA ASN A 113 -13.78 -22.29 31.89
C ASN A 113 -12.25 -22.39 31.94
N LEU A 114 -11.57 -21.94 30.88
CA LEU A 114 -10.10 -21.95 30.82
C LEU A 114 -9.46 -21.09 31.91
N LEU A 115 -10.08 -19.96 32.27
CA LEU A 115 -9.62 -19.09 33.35
C LEU A 115 -9.89 -19.69 34.74
N ALA A 116 -10.99 -20.43 34.91
CA ALA A 116 -11.26 -21.18 36.13
C ALA A 116 -10.21 -22.25 36.40
N ASP A 117 -9.74 -22.93 35.34
CA ASP A 117 -8.71 -23.98 35.42
C ASP A 117 -7.27 -23.40 35.52
N TYR A 118 -7.07 -22.13 35.15
CA TYR A 118 -5.76 -21.48 35.16
C TYR A 118 -5.18 -21.32 36.56
N THR A 119 -3.95 -21.78 36.79
CA THR A 119 -3.25 -21.57 38.06
C THR A 119 -2.49 -20.23 38.02
N PRO A 120 -2.69 -19.32 38.99
CA PRO A 120 -1.92 -18.07 39.08
C PRO A 120 -0.41 -18.33 39.00
N ASP A 121 0.32 -17.40 38.38
CA ASP A 121 1.78 -17.43 38.19
C ASP A 121 2.32 -18.53 37.25
N SER A 122 1.46 -19.40 36.70
CA SER A 122 1.83 -20.31 35.62
C SER A 122 1.71 -19.62 34.25
N THR A 123 2.46 -20.06 33.23
CA THR A 123 2.30 -19.51 31.88
C THR A 123 0.95 -19.96 31.30
N PRO A 124 0.05 -19.05 30.90
CA PRO A 124 -1.24 -19.43 30.33
C PRO A 124 -1.06 -20.28 29.07
N VAL A 125 -1.84 -21.36 28.95
CA VAL A 125 -1.83 -22.20 27.75
C VAL A 125 -2.24 -21.37 26.51
N PRO A 126 -1.72 -21.68 25.31
CA PRO A 126 -2.04 -20.92 24.10
C PRO A 126 -3.54 -20.80 23.81
N ALA A 127 -4.33 -21.82 24.17
CA ALA A 127 -5.79 -21.79 24.04
C ALA A 127 -6.43 -20.66 24.89
N LEU A 128 -5.98 -20.49 26.13
CA LEU A 128 -6.47 -19.41 27.01
C LEU A 128 -6.05 -18.04 26.48
N GLN A 129 -4.82 -17.90 25.99
CA GLN A 129 -4.36 -16.64 25.38
C GLN A 129 -5.19 -16.27 24.14
N SER A 130 -5.51 -17.24 23.29
CA SER A 130 -6.34 -17.03 22.10
C SER A 130 -7.76 -16.63 22.48
N ALA A 131 -8.39 -17.36 23.41
CA ALA A 131 -9.74 -17.07 23.87
C ALA A 131 -9.85 -15.68 24.52
N LEU A 132 -8.86 -15.29 25.33
CA LEU A 132 -8.77 -13.95 25.92
C LEU A 132 -8.67 -12.86 24.84
N LEU A 133 -7.87 -13.07 23.79
CA LEU A 133 -7.74 -12.11 22.69
C LEU A 133 -9.03 -11.97 21.88
N ASP A 134 -9.73 -13.07 21.64
CA ASP A 134 -11.00 -13.04 20.93
C ASP A 134 -12.05 -12.25 21.71
N ASP A 135 -12.14 -12.46 23.03
CA ASP A 135 -13.02 -11.70 23.91
C ASP A 135 -12.64 -10.21 23.98
N LEU A 136 -11.35 -9.89 24.11
CA LEU A 136 -10.87 -8.50 24.08
C LEU A 136 -11.27 -7.82 22.77
N ASN A 137 -11.06 -8.49 21.64
CA ASN A 137 -11.41 -7.97 20.33
C ASN A 137 -12.91 -7.79 20.14
N HIS A 138 -13.74 -8.65 20.74
CA HIS A 138 -15.19 -8.48 20.76
C HIS A 138 -15.59 -7.23 21.55
N ILE A 139 -14.97 -7.00 22.71
CA ILE A 139 -15.23 -5.86 23.59
C ILE A 139 -14.90 -4.52 22.92
N LEU A 140 -13.92 -4.48 22.02
CA LEU A 140 -13.59 -3.26 21.26
C LEU A 140 -14.78 -2.67 20.50
N THR A 141 -15.74 -3.48 20.09
CA THR A 141 -16.90 -3.02 19.29
C THR A 141 -18.08 -2.50 20.11
N ARG A 142 -18.02 -2.67 21.44
CA ARG A 142 -19.13 -2.38 22.35
C ARG A 142 -19.28 -0.90 22.70
N THR A 143 -20.48 -0.51 23.11
CA THR A 143 -20.80 0.87 23.53
C THR A 143 -20.92 1.05 25.04
N ASP A 144 -21.04 -0.04 25.78
CA ASP A 144 -21.24 -0.06 27.23
C ASP A 144 -19.93 -0.33 28.00
N PHE A 145 -18.78 -0.26 27.32
CA PHE A 145 -17.48 -0.58 27.92
C PHE A 145 -16.96 0.52 28.87
N TYR A 146 -17.28 1.80 28.63
CA TYR A 146 -16.87 2.89 29.51
C TYR A 146 -18.00 3.29 30.47
N THR A 147 -17.71 3.29 31.77
CA THR A 147 -18.47 4.01 32.81
C THR A 147 -17.49 4.67 33.78
N ALA A 148 -17.88 5.80 34.38
CA ALA A 148 -17.01 6.53 35.31
C ALA A 148 -16.60 5.66 36.52
N GLU A 149 -17.55 4.87 37.05
CA GLU A 149 -17.31 3.92 38.13
C GLU A 149 -16.30 2.84 37.73
N ARG A 150 -16.42 2.29 36.50
CA ARG A 150 -15.55 1.20 36.05
C ARG A 150 -14.09 1.64 35.89
N PHE A 151 -13.87 2.88 35.47
CA PHE A 151 -12.53 3.46 35.25
C PHE A 151 -12.04 4.32 36.41
N THR A 152 -12.64 4.17 37.61
CA THR A 152 -12.21 4.93 38.79
C THR A 152 -10.75 4.60 39.14
N GLY A 153 -9.94 5.63 39.33
CA GLY A 153 -8.51 5.49 39.66
C GLY A 153 -7.58 5.29 38.45
N ILE A 154 -8.12 5.20 37.22
CA ILE A 154 -7.32 5.12 36.00
C ILE A 154 -7.19 6.52 35.38
N SER A 155 -5.96 7.02 35.24
CA SER A 155 -5.71 8.30 34.57
C SER A 155 -5.86 8.16 33.06
N LEU A 156 -6.93 8.76 32.52
CA LEU A 156 -7.26 8.73 31.09
C LEU A 156 -6.85 10.04 30.40
N PRO A 157 -6.28 9.99 29.18
CA PRO A 157 -6.07 11.19 28.37
C PRO A 157 -7.39 11.89 28.05
N GLU A 158 -7.40 13.22 28.04
CA GLU A 158 -8.60 14.04 27.80
C GLU A 158 -9.32 13.66 26.49
N LYS A 159 -8.57 13.43 25.41
CA LYS A 159 -9.11 12.96 24.12
C LYS A 159 -9.82 11.61 24.24
N THR A 160 -9.23 10.65 24.96
CA THR A 160 -9.82 9.32 25.15
C THR A 160 -11.09 9.41 26.00
N LEU A 161 -11.07 10.22 27.06
CA LEU A 161 -12.22 10.44 27.92
C LEU A 161 -13.37 11.11 27.16
N GLY A 162 -13.09 12.16 26.40
CA GLY A 162 -14.10 12.86 25.58
C GLY A 162 -14.76 11.94 24.54
N ASN A 163 -13.98 11.07 23.91
CA ASN A 163 -14.50 10.04 23.00
C ASN A 163 -15.33 8.98 23.74
N ALA A 164 -14.85 8.49 24.89
CA ALA A 164 -15.53 7.46 25.68
C ALA A 164 -16.91 7.93 26.17
N LEU A 165 -17.05 9.20 26.54
CA LEU A 165 -18.33 9.80 26.93
C LEU A 165 -19.35 9.89 25.78
N LYS A 166 -18.88 9.86 24.52
CA LYS A 166 -19.72 9.94 23.31
C LYS A 166 -19.67 8.66 22.49
N ILE A 167 -19.25 7.55 23.07
CA ILE A 167 -18.95 6.27 22.38
C ILE A 167 -20.10 5.75 21.50
N ALA A 168 -21.36 6.03 21.88
CA ALA A 168 -22.55 5.63 21.14
C ALA A 168 -22.73 6.38 19.81
N THR A 169 -22.21 7.61 19.70
CA THR A 169 -22.29 8.43 18.49
C THR A 169 -21.05 8.33 17.61
N LEU A 170 -19.99 7.68 18.09
CA LEU A 170 -18.75 7.47 17.33
C LEU A 170 -18.94 6.45 16.21
N LYS A 171 -18.19 6.66 15.13
CA LYS A 171 -18.10 5.69 14.04
C LYS A 171 -17.46 4.38 14.52
N PRO A 172 -17.69 3.24 13.85
CA PRO A 172 -17.17 1.95 14.30
C PRO A 172 -15.65 1.91 14.54
N ALA A 173 -14.85 2.51 13.65
CA ALA A 173 -13.39 2.54 13.80
C ALA A 173 -12.92 3.39 15.00
N GLU A 174 -13.57 4.53 15.23
CA GLU A 174 -13.31 5.41 16.37
C GLU A 174 -13.64 4.75 17.69
N LYS A 175 -14.74 4.01 17.72
CA LYS A 175 -15.17 3.22 18.86
C LYS A 175 -14.14 2.16 19.21
N THR A 176 -13.72 1.34 18.25
CA THR A 176 -12.68 0.32 18.43
C THR A 176 -11.38 0.92 18.95
N ASN A 177 -10.91 2.02 18.36
CA ASN A 177 -9.70 2.71 18.80
C ASN A 177 -9.81 3.28 20.22
N THR A 178 -10.99 3.81 20.58
CA THR A 178 -11.25 4.37 21.91
C THR A 178 -11.28 3.28 22.97
N ASN A 179 -12.04 2.19 22.74
CA ASN A 179 -12.10 1.06 23.65
C ASN A 179 -10.75 0.37 23.82
N ARG A 180 -9.96 0.27 22.74
CA ARG A 180 -8.59 -0.22 22.84
C ARG A 180 -7.71 0.68 23.71
N ALA A 181 -7.78 1.99 23.50
CA ALA A 181 -7.01 2.94 24.31
C ALA A 181 -7.42 2.88 25.80
N LEU A 182 -8.70 2.65 26.09
CA LEU A 182 -9.18 2.42 27.46
C LEU A 182 -8.58 1.13 28.06
N LEU A 183 -8.58 0.02 27.33
CA LEU A 183 -7.99 -1.26 27.75
C LEU A 183 -6.48 -1.14 28.00
N GLU A 184 -5.73 -0.52 27.08
CA GLU A 184 -4.30 -0.27 27.24
C GLU A 184 -3.97 0.62 28.43
N LYS A 185 -4.93 1.45 28.90
CA LYS A 185 -4.76 2.24 30.13
C LYS A 185 -5.14 1.48 31.38
N ALA A 186 -6.18 0.65 31.32
CA ALA A 186 -6.56 -0.22 32.43
C ALA A 186 -5.49 -1.30 32.73
N TYR A 187 -4.82 -1.79 31.69
CA TYR A 187 -3.83 -2.86 31.76
C TYR A 187 -2.49 -2.45 31.15
N ALA A 188 -1.94 -1.32 31.61
CA ALA A 188 -0.75 -0.71 31.01
C ALA A 188 0.53 -1.55 31.10
N GLN A 189 0.59 -2.55 32.00
CA GLN A 189 1.73 -3.46 32.13
C GLN A 189 1.52 -4.75 31.36
N GLU A 190 0.26 -5.17 31.19
CA GLU A 190 -0.12 -6.44 30.62
C GLU A 190 -0.42 -6.37 29.13
N LEU A 191 -0.98 -5.26 28.67
CA LEU A 191 -1.33 -5.00 27.28
C LEU A 191 -0.34 -4.01 26.65
N GLY A 192 0.30 -4.46 25.58
CA GLY A 192 1.18 -3.69 24.73
C GLY A 192 0.42 -2.75 23.80
N SER A 193 1.05 -1.60 23.53
CA SER A 193 0.63 -0.73 22.43
C SER A 193 1.44 -1.08 21.18
N ASN A 194 0.79 -1.63 20.17
CA ASN A 194 1.48 -2.02 18.92
C ASN A 194 1.87 -0.82 18.04
N GLN A 195 1.58 0.41 18.47
CA GLN A 195 1.86 1.61 17.68
C GLN A 195 3.33 1.67 17.28
N HIS A 196 4.24 1.41 18.22
CA HIS A 196 5.67 1.39 17.95
C HIS A 196 6.05 0.30 16.95
N ALA A 197 5.64 -0.94 17.21
CA ALA A 197 5.94 -2.08 16.35
C ALA A 197 5.40 -1.90 14.92
N PHE A 198 4.16 -1.42 14.76
CA PHE A 198 3.58 -1.15 13.45
C PHE A 198 4.33 -0.07 12.67
N GLN A 199 4.76 1.00 13.35
CA GLN A 199 5.55 2.04 12.68
C GLN A 199 6.90 1.48 12.20
N VAL A 200 7.54 0.60 12.98
CA VAL A 200 8.78 -0.09 12.56
C VAL A 200 8.54 -1.03 11.38
N VAL A 201 7.42 -1.76 11.37
CA VAL A 201 7.01 -2.61 10.23
C VAL A 201 6.81 -1.78 8.97
N ILE A 202 6.08 -0.65 9.06
CA ILE A 202 5.87 0.24 7.92
C ILE A 202 7.20 0.83 7.44
N LEU A 203 8.06 1.29 8.35
CA LEU A 203 9.38 1.83 8.01
C LEU A 203 10.26 0.79 7.31
N ALA A 204 10.32 -0.43 7.85
CA ALA A 204 11.08 -1.54 7.26
C ALA A 204 10.56 -1.92 5.87
N ALA A 205 9.24 -1.91 5.68
CA ALA A 205 8.61 -2.17 4.39
C ALA A 205 9.00 -1.12 3.34
N ILE A 206 8.94 0.17 3.69
CA ILE A 206 9.33 1.27 2.79
C ILE A 206 10.82 1.17 2.45
N VAL A 207 11.68 0.92 3.44
CA VAL A 207 13.12 0.77 3.23
C VAL A 207 13.42 -0.42 2.31
N GLY A 208 12.74 -1.55 2.50
CA GLY A 208 12.86 -2.71 1.61
C GLY A 208 12.44 -2.38 0.17
N ALA A 209 11.33 -1.66 0.01
CA ALA A 209 10.84 -1.23 -1.30
C ALA A 209 11.81 -0.24 -1.98
N ILE A 210 12.35 0.73 -1.24
CA ILE A 210 13.35 1.70 -1.72
C ILE A 210 14.60 0.96 -2.22
N ILE A 211 15.18 0.10 -1.38
CA ILE A 211 16.41 -0.61 -1.71
C ILE A 211 16.20 -1.46 -2.96
N TRP A 212 15.08 -2.19 -3.04
CA TRP A 212 14.79 -3.01 -4.21
C TRP A 212 14.59 -2.18 -5.48
N ASN A 213 13.84 -1.08 -5.42
CA ASN A 213 13.66 -0.17 -6.55
C ASN A 213 14.98 0.47 -7.03
N LEU A 214 15.90 0.76 -6.11
CA LEU A 214 17.24 1.27 -6.49
C LEU A 214 18.09 0.18 -7.16
N ILE A 215 18.01 -1.06 -6.69
CA ILE A 215 18.68 -2.22 -7.31
C ILE A 215 18.16 -2.42 -8.74
N THR A 216 16.85 -2.49 -8.93
CA THR A 216 16.25 -2.72 -10.25
C THR A 216 16.54 -1.57 -11.20
N TRP A 217 16.47 -0.32 -10.73
CA TRP A 217 16.90 0.84 -11.50
C TRP A 217 18.38 0.78 -11.90
N TYR A 218 19.27 0.40 -10.98
CA TYR A 218 20.70 0.32 -11.24
C TYR A 218 20.98 -0.65 -12.40
N PHE A 219 20.33 -1.81 -12.40
CA PHE A 219 20.42 -2.80 -13.48
C PHE A 219 19.52 -2.51 -14.68
N GLY A 220 18.73 -1.43 -14.65
CA GLY A 220 17.81 -1.05 -15.73
C GLY A 220 16.71 -2.07 -15.98
N ILE A 221 16.31 -2.82 -14.94
CA ILE A 221 15.24 -3.81 -14.96
C ILE A 221 13.92 -3.09 -14.71
N PRO A 222 12.94 -3.14 -15.64
CA PRO A 222 11.63 -2.53 -15.44
C PRO A 222 10.85 -3.34 -14.39
N SER A 223 10.94 -2.93 -13.13
CA SER A 223 10.18 -3.50 -12.01
C SER A 223 8.95 -2.66 -11.67
N SER A 224 8.10 -3.21 -10.80
CA SER A 224 6.92 -2.54 -10.28
C SER A 224 7.16 -2.08 -8.85
N SER A 225 7.12 -0.77 -8.62
CA SER A 225 7.16 -0.20 -7.28
C SER A 225 6.00 -0.66 -6.40
N SER A 226 4.83 -0.94 -7.01
CA SER A 226 3.69 -1.54 -6.29
C SER A 226 4.08 -2.89 -5.69
N HIS A 227 4.67 -3.80 -6.47
CA HIS A 227 5.08 -5.12 -5.98
C HIS A 227 6.17 -5.02 -4.91
N ALA A 228 7.10 -4.07 -5.07
CA ALA A 228 8.15 -3.85 -4.10
C ALA A 228 7.57 -3.39 -2.75
N LEU A 229 6.60 -2.46 -2.77
CA LEU A 229 5.93 -1.98 -1.56
C LEU A 229 5.10 -3.07 -0.88
N ILE A 230 4.29 -3.80 -1.64
CA ILE A 230 3.45 -4.89 -1.11
C ILE A 230 4.32 -6.02 -0.56
N GLY A 231 5.36 -6.40 -1.31
CA GLY A 231 6.34 -7.41 -0.89
C GLY A 231 7.04 -6.97 0.40
N GLY A 232 7.47 -5.71 0.47
CA GLY A 232 8.07 -5.12 1.67
C GLY A 232 7.15 -5.16 2.89
N LEU A 233 5.88 -4.78 2.72
CA LEU A 233 4.88 -4.85 3.80
C LEU A 233 4.63 -6.27 4.27
N CYS A 234 4.47 -7.22 3.34
CA CYS A 234 4.28 -8.63 3.69
C CYS A 234 5.51 -9.18 4.41
N GLY A 235 6.72 -8.91 3.91
CA GLY A 235 7.97 -9.40 4.51
C GLY A 235 8.20 -8.86 5.92
N ALA A 236 8.01 -7.55 6.12
CA ALA A 236 8.13 -6.91 7.42
C ALA A 236 7.05 -7.39 8.42
N ALA A 237 5.80 -7.56 7.96
CA ALA A 237 4.72 -8.07 8.81
C ALA A 237 4.93 -9.53 9.21
N ILE A 238 5.37 -10.39 8.28
CA ILE A 238 5.62 -11.82 8.55
C ILE A 238 6.73 -11.99 9.58
N ILE A 239 7.82 -11.23 9.49
CA ILE A 239 8.91 -11.36 10.46
C ILE A 239 8.53 -10.80 11.85
N HIS A 240 7.61 -9.84 11.91
CA HIS A 240 7.12 -9.27 13.15
C HIS A 240 6.11 -10.18 13.88
N GLY A 241 5.07 -10.61 13.19
CA GLY A 241 3.91 -11.30 13.80
C GLY A 241 3.55 -12.64 13.16
N GLY A 242 4.44 -13.20 12.34
CA GLY A 242 4.20 -14.46 11.62
C GLY A 242 3.21 -14.33 10.46
N LEU A 243 2.84 -15.46 9.87
CA LEU A 243 1.94 -15.49 8.71
C LEU A 243 0.54 -14.92 9.01
N HIS A 244 0.10 -14.98 10.26
CA HIS A 244 -1.24 -14.50 10.66
C HIS A 244 -1.33 -12.98 10.78
N ALA A 245 -0.21 -12.26 10.90
CA ALA A 245 -0.18 -10.80 10.93
C ALA A 245 -0.57 -10.17 9.58
N VAL A 246 -0.48 -10.95 8.50
CA VAL A 246 -0.81 -10.52 7.15
C VAL A 246 -2.29 -10.79 6.87
N LEU A 247 -3.04 -9.76 6.51
CA LEU A 247 -4.44 -9.88 6.10
C LEU A 247 -4.54 -10.48 4.68
N TRP A 248 -4.30 -11.79 4.54
CA TRP A 248 -4.25 -12.48 3.24
C TRP A 248 -5.51 -12.26 2.39
N GLY A 249 -6.69 -12.31 2.99
CA GLY A 249 -7.94 -12.05 2.27
C GLY A 249 -8.01 -10.62 1.70
N GLY A 250 -7.49 -9.63 2.44
CA GLY A 250 -7.39 -8.24 2.00
C GLY A 250 -6.36 -8.08 0.88
N ILE A 251 -5.15 -8.60 1.07
CA ILE A 251 -4.06 -8.51 0.08
C ILE A 251 -4.44 -9.22 -1.22
N ILE A 252 -4.98 -10.43 -1.16
CA ILE A 252 -5.33 -11.17 -2.36
C ILE A 252 -6.41 -10.40 -3.15
N ARG A 253 -7.50 -10.00 -2.49
CA ARG A 253 -8.65 -9.40 -3.17
C ARG A 253 -8.42 -7.96 -3.61
N LYS A 254 -7.86 -7.12 -2.71
CA LYS A 254 -7.70 -5.69 -2.95
C LYS A 254 -6.43 -5.35 -3.70
N VAL A 255 -5.45 -6.25 -3.73
CA VAL A 255 -4.11 -5.93 -4.26
C VAL A 255 -3.67 -6.95 -5.31
N LEU A 256 -3.49 -8.22 -4.97
CA LEU A 256 -2.90 -9.21 -5.88
C LEU A 256 -3.75 -9.45 -7.14
N ILE A 257 -5.07 -9.53 -7.00
CA ILE A 257 -6.00 -9.70 -8.13
C ILE A 257 -5.89 -8.52 -9.11
N PRO A 258 -6.08 -7.25 -8.71
CA PRO A 258 -5.87 -6.11 -9.62
C PRO A 258 -4.46 -6.05 -10.22
N LEU A 259 -3.46 -6.46 -9.44
CA LEU A 259 -2.06 -6.40 -9.82
C LEU A 259 -1.70 -7.40 -10.94
N VAL A 260 -2.30 -8.59 -10.92
CA VAL A 260 -2.17 -9.61 -11.98
C VAL A 260 -3.21 -9.43 -13.10
N GLY A 261 -4.36 -8.82 -12.80
CA GLY A 261 -5.44 -8.58 -13.77
C GLY A 261 -5.21 -7.36 -14.66
N SER A 262 -4.52 -6.33 -14.17
CA SER A 262 -4.24 -5.12 -14.96
C SER A 262 -3.40 -5.35 -16.24
N PRO A 263 -2.36 -6.21 -16.26
CA PRO A 263 -1.56 -6.46 -17.45
C PRO A 263 -2.30 -7.31 -18.48
N THR A 264 -3.15 -8.25 -18.03
CA THR A 264 -3.99 -9.07 -18.92
C THR A 264 -5.06 -8.21 -19.57
N MET A 265 -5.72 -7.32 -18.80
CA MET A 265 -6.62 -6.31 -19.35
C MET A 265 -5.90 -5.38 -20.31
N GLY A 266 -4.69 -4.93 -19.96
CA GLY A 266 -3.83 -4.14 -20.84
C GLY A 266 -3.57 -4.86 -22.17
N PHE A 267 -3.21 -6.14 -22.13
CA PHE A 267 -3.00 -6.95 -23.33
C PHE A 267 -4.26 -7.08 -24.19
N LEU A 268 -5.38 -7.49 -23.60
CA LEU A 268 -6.64 -7.72 -24.33
C LEU A 268 -7.18 -6.43 -24.94
N LEU A 269 -7.24 -5.35 -24.16
CA LEU A 269 -7.75 -4.08 -24.62
C LEU A 269 -6.79 -3.41 -25.62
N GLY A 270 -5.48 -3.59 -25.45
CA GLY A 270 -4.47 -3.11 -26.39
C GLY A 270 -4.57 -3.80 -27.74
N PHE A 271 -4.75 -5.12 -27.72
CA PHE A 271 -5.00 -5.92 -28.91
C PHE A 271 -6.28 -5.47 -29.63
N LEU A 272 -7.37 -5.27 -28.88
CA LEU A 272 -8.66 -4.85 -29.42
C LEU A 272 -8.58 -3.45 -30.04
N ILE A 273 -8.06 -2.46 -29.30
CA ILE A 273 -7.94 -1.07 -29.77
C ILE A 273 -7.08 -1.02 -31.03
N MET A 274 -5.93 -1.71 -31.06
CA MET A 274 -5.08 -1.72 -32.24
C MET A 274 -5.73 -2.41 -33.44
N SER A 275 -6.44 -3.52 -33.22
CA SER A 275 -7.19 -4.22 -34.27
C SER A 275 -8.28 -3.33 -34.88
N LEU A 276 -8.98 -2.56 -34.05
CA LEU A 276 -9.99 -1.59 -34.50
C LEU A 276 -9.35 -0.45 -35.29
N ILE A 277 -8.22 0.10 -34.82
CA ILE A 277 -7.48 1.14 -35.55
C ILE A 277 -7.04 0.64 -36.93
N TYR A 278 -6.46 -0.56 -37.01
CA TYR A 278 -6.05 -1.15 -38.28
C TYR A 278 -7.23 -1.34 -39.24
N LYS A 279 -8.36 -1.88 -38.74
CA LYS A 279 -9.55 -2.09 -39.56
C LYS A 279 -10.11 -0.77 -40.10
N SER A 280 -10.27 0.22 -39.22
CA SER A 280 -10.87 1.52 -39.56
C SER A 280 -10.02 2.39 -40.48
N LEU A 281 -8.69 2.23 -40.44
CA LEU A 281 -7.76 3.06 -41.21
C LEU A 281 -7.07 2.30 -42.35
N SER A 282 -7.55 1.10 -42.65
CA SER A 282 -7.01 0.22 -43.71
C SER A 282 -6.95 0.89 -45.09
N ASN A 283 -7.86 1.84 -45.36
CA ASN A 283 -7.96 2.55 -46.64
C ASN A 283 -7.13 3.83 -46.73
N LEU A 284 -6.43 4.22 -45.65
CA LEU A 284 -5.66 5.47 -45.62
C LEU A 284 -4.18 5.23 -45.92
N HIS A 285 -3.58 6.15 -46.69
CA HIS A 285 -2.16 6.09 -46.98
C HIS A 285 -1.33 6.16 -45.67
N PRO A 286 -0.32 5.29 -45.47
CA PRO A 286 0.47 5.22 -44.23
C PRO A 286 1.06 6.55 -43.75
N GLY A 287 1.46 7.43 -44.69
CA GLY A 287 1.96 8.76 -44.37
C GLY A 287 0.95 9.66 -43.66
N ARG A 288 -0.33 9.63 -44.06
CA ARG A 288 -1.40 10.42 -43.40
C ARG A 288 -1.70 9.86 -42.02
N VAL A 289 -1.77 8.54 -41.89
CA VAL A 289 -1.95 7.86 -40.60
C VAL A 289 -0.85 8.28 -39.64
N SER A 290 0.43 8.17 -40.06
CA SER A 290 1.55 8.59 -39.22
C SER A 290 1.43 10.05 -38.77
N SER A 291 1.13 10.98 -39.68
CA SER A 291 0.98 12.41 -39.33
C SER A 291 -0.13 12.67 -38.30
N ILE A 292 -1.27 12.01 -38.42
CA ILE A 292 -2.39 12.15 -37.48
C ILE A 292 -2.00 11.58 -36.12
N PHE A 293 -1.46 10.35 -36.09
CA PHE A 293 -1.11 9.69 -34.83
C PHE A 293 0.07 10.33 -34.11
N ARG A 294 0.95 11.07 -34.80
CA ARG A 294 1.95 11.90 -34.10
C ARG A 294 1.29 12.94 -33.18
N HIS A 295 0.18 13.55 -33.59
CA HIS A 295 -0.54 14.51 -32.75
C HIS A 295 -1.38 13.81 -31.68
N LEU A 296 -2.08 12.74 -32.05
CA LEU A 296 -2.88 11.97 -31.09
C LEU A 296 -2.03 11.32 -30.00
N GLN A 297 -0.81 10.87 -30.32
CA GLN A 297 0.08 10.25 -29.34
C GLN A 297 0.47 11.24 -28.23
N ILE A 298 0.57 12.54 -28.51
CA ILE A 298 0.85 13.54 -27.46
C ILE A 298 -0.29 13.54 -26.44
N VAL A 299 -1.55 13.45 -26.92
CA VAL A 299 -2.74 13.43 -26.06
C VAL A 299 -2.82 12.13 -25.26
N SER A 300 -2.54 10.97 -25.86
CA SER A 300 -2.53 9.71 -25.13
C SER A 300 -1.39 9.63 -24.11
N ALA A 301 -0.21 10.15 -24.44
CA ALA A 301 0.92 10.22 -23.51
C ALA A 301 0.60 11.15 -22.33
N ALA A 302 -0.09 12.27 -22.59
CA ALA A 302 -0.61 13.15 -21.55
C ALA A 302 -1.63 12.42 -20.65
N ALA A 303 -2.61 11.71 -21.23
CA ALA A 303 -3.58 10.93 -20.47
C ALA A 303 -2.92 9.82 -19.64
N MET A 304 -1.91 9.14 -20.20
CA MET A 304 -1.13 8.13 -19.49
C MET A 304 -0.35 8.74 -18.32
N ALA A 305 0.30 9.89 -18.49
CA ALA A 305 0.96 10.60 -17.39
C ALA A 305 -0.04 11.03 -16.30
N PHE A 306 -1.18 11.59 -16.68
CA PHE A 306 -2.21 11.98 -15.70
C PHE A 306 -2.69 10.77 -14.89
N THR A 307 -3.02 9.67 -15.56
CA THR A 307 -3.52 8.45 -14.90
C THR A 307 -2.43 7.69 -14.15
N HIS A 308 -1.17 7.86 -14.53
CA HIS A 308 -0.02 7.39 -13.76
C HIS A 308 0.05 8.08 -12.39
N GLY A 309 -0.03 9.42 -12.37
CA GLY A 309 -0.10 10.17 -11.11
C GLY A 309 -1.33 9.84 -10.26
N LEU A 310 -2.46 9.56 -10.90
CA LEU A 310 -3.70 9.12 -10.25
C LEU A 310 -3.54 7.78 -9.50
N ASN A 311 -2.61 6.91 -9.89
CA ASN A 311 -2.41 5.61 -9.24
C ASN A 311 -1.20 5.58 -8.31
N ASP A 312 -0.06 6.13 -8.75
CA ASP A 312 1.23 5.89 -8.11
C ASP A 312 1.45 6.77 -6.88
N ALA A 313 1.10 8.05 -6.95
CA ALA A 313 1.17 8.97 -5.81
C ALA A 313 0.31 8.48 -4.64
N GLN A 314 -0.83 7.87 -4.97
CA GLN A 314 -1.79 7.39 -3.98
C GLN A 314 -1.23 6.25 -3.12
N LYS A 315 -0.25 5.48 -3.60
CA LYS A 315 0.39 4.43 -2.80
C LYS A 315 1.13 5.04 -1.63
N SER A 316 1.96 6.04 -1.89
CA SER A 316 2.70 6.80 -0.88
C SER A 316 1.76 7.53 0.08
N MET A 317 0.68 8.14 -0.45
CA MET A 317 -0.38 8.73 0.39
C MET A 317 -1.02 7.70 1.33
N GLY A 318 -1.29 6.49 0.82
CA GLY A 318 -1.88 5.39 1.58
C GLY A 318 -0.96 4.89 2.70
N ILE A 319 0.36 4.82 2.46
CA ILE A 319 1.34 4.43 3.49
C ILE A 319 1.44 5.48 4.60
N ILE A 320 1.53 6.77 4.25
CA ILE A 320 1.53 7.84 5.27
C ILE A 320 0.21 7.81 6.04
N THR A 321 -0.93 7.63 5.37
CA THR A 321 -2.24 7.54 6.02
C THR A 321 -2.31 6.34 6.96
N MET A 322 -1.78 5.18 6.57
CA MET A 322 -1.66 4.00 7.42
C MET A 322 -0.79 4.28 8.66
N ALA A 323 0.32 5.01 8.49
CA ALA A 323 1.17 5.44 9.60
C ALA A 323 0.42 6.38 10.55
N LEU A 324 -0.35 7.33 10.03
CA LEU A 324 -1.14 8.24 10.86
C LEU A 324 -2.29 7.54 11.61
N VAL A 325 -2.92 6.54 10.98
CA VAL A 325 -3.97 5.72 11.60
C VAL A 325 -3.37 4.79 12.66
N SER A 326 -2.28 4.08 12.36
CA SER A 326 -1.59 3.22 13.33
C SER A 326 -1.03 4.01 14.51
N GLY A 327 -0.63 5.27 14.30
CA GLY A 327 -0.24 6.20 15.36
C GLY A 327 -1.41 6.83 16.14
N ARG A 328 -2.67 6.49 15.83
CA ARG A 328 -3.91 7.06 16.39
C ARG A 328 -4.03 8.59 16.28
N ILE A 329 -3.35 9.17 15.31
CA ILE A 329 -3.53 10.58 14.94
C ILE A 329 -4.82 10.71 14.14
N LEU A 330 -5.02 9.79 13.18
CA LEU A 330 -6.26 9.67 12.42
C LEU A 330 -7.10 8.51 12.96
N SER A 331 -8.40 8.76 13.03
CA SER A 331 -9.40 7.76 13.41
C SER A 331 -9.84 6.87 12.25
N GLU A 332 -9.85 7.45 11.06
CA GLU A 332 -10.28 6.84 9.81
C GLU A 332 -9.19 7.04 8.76
N PRO A 333 -9.08 6.16 7.75
CA PRO A 333 -8.10 6.26 6.68
C PRO A 333 -8.44 7.38 5.67
N VAL A 334 -8.81 8.56 6.14
CA VAL A 334 -9.01 9.75 5.31
C VAL A 334 -7.65 10.39 5.04
N VAL A 335 -7.31 10.58 3.77
CA VAL A 335 -6.02 11.14 3.37
C VAL A 335 -6.00 12.66 3.63
N PRO A 336 -5.11 13.17 4.49
CA PRO A 336 -5.02 14.60 4.74
C PRO A 336 -4.50 15.38 3.53
N THR A 337 -4.96 16.62 3.36
CA THR A 337 -4.56 17.48 2.24
C THR A 337 -3.04 17.71 2.16
N TRP A 338 -2.35 17.82 3.30
CA TRP A 338 -0.90 17.98 3.31
C TRP A 338 -0.17 16.72 2.78
N VAL A 339 -0.74 15.53 3.00
CA VAL A 339 -0.22 14.26 2.45
C VAL A 339 -0.41 14.26 0.93
N VAL A 340 -1.59 14.69 0.46
CA VAL A 340 -1.86 14.82 -0.98
C VAL A 340 -0.88 15.78 -1.65
N LEU A 341 -0.69 16.98 -1.08
CA LEU A 341 0.20 18.01 -1.63
C LEU A 341 1.68 17.61 -1.57
N SER A 342 2.13 16.97 -0.48
CA SER A 342 3.52 16.53 -0.34
C SER A 342 3.86 15.39 -1.32
N CYS A 343 3.05 14.32 -1.36
CA CYS A 343 3.27 13.21 -2.30
C CYS A 343 3.18 13.67 -3.76
N SER A 344 2.15 14.45 -4.13
CA SER A 344 2.02 14.95 -5.51
C SER A 344 3.23 15.78 -5.95
N THR A 345 3.72 16.68 -5.09
CA THR A 345 4.91 17.50 -5.37
C THR A 345 6.16 16.63 -5.51
N VAL A 346 6.37 15.71 -4.56
CA VAL A 346 7.58 14.88 -4.52
C VAL A 346 7.62 13.89 -5.69
N MET A 347 6.50 13.29 -6.05
CA MET A 347 6.40 12.45 -7.24
C MET A 347 6.69 13.26 -8.51
N ALA A 348 6.14 14.47 -8.65
CA ALA A 348 6.41 15.34 -9.79
C ALA A 348 7.90 15.73 -9.89
N LEU A 349 8.54 16.04 -8.75
CA LEU A 349 9.98 16.28 -8.67
C LEU A 349 10.78 15.04 -9.09
N GLY A 350 10.42 13.85 -8.61
CA GLY A 350 11.02 12.59 -9.05
C GLY A 350 10.91 12.41 -10.56
N THR A 351 9.71 12.62 -11.12
CA THR A 351 9.48 12.54 -12.57
C THR A 351 10.35 13.53 -13.36
N SER A 352 10.58 14.72 -12.81
CA SER A 352 11.39 15.76 -13.47
C SER A 352 12.87 15.38 -13.65
N VAL A 353 13.42 14.53 -12.77
CA VAL A 353 14.81 14.03 -12.88
C VAL A 353 14.95 12.99 -13.99
N GLY A 354 13.89 12.20 -14.20
CA GLY A 354 13.80 11.19 -15.23
C GLY A 354 14.54 9.88 -14.91
N GLY A 355 14.12 8.81 -15.59
CA GLY A 355 14.59 7.43 -15.38
C GLY A 355 15.38 6.88 -16.56
N TRP A 356 16.42 7.56 -17.03
CA TRP A 356 17.06 7.27 -18.33
C TRP A 356 17.52 5.83 -18.53
N ARG A 357 17.98 5.15 -17.47
CA ARG A 357 18.35 3.73 -17.55
C ARG A 357 17.16 2.86 -17.95
N ILE A 358 16.00 3.10 -17.33
CA ILE A 358 14.76 2.36 -17.58
C ILE A 358 14.12 2.78 -18.90
N ILE A 359 14.10 4.08 -19.21
CA ILE A 359 13.59 4.62 -20.49
C ILE A 359 14.29 3.95 -21.68
N LYS A 360 15.62 3.78 -21.62
CA LYS A 360 16.40 3.09 -22.66
C LYS A 360 15.98 1.62 -22.81
N THR A 361 15.72 0.93 -21.71
CA THR A 361 15.27 -0.48 -21.72
C THR A 361 13.87 -0.61 -22.31
N MET A 362 12.89 0.19 -21.88
CA MET A 362 11.49 0.07 -22.31
C MET A 362 11.26 0.56 -23.75
N GLY A 363 11.91 1.64 -24.19
CA GLY A 363 11.63 2.27 -25.49
C GLY A 363 12.16 1.53 -26.72
N HIS A 364 13.21 0.70 -26.59
CA HIS A 364 13.87 0.08 -27.76
C HIS A 364 13.90 -1.44 -27.74
N LYS A 365 13.73 -2.09 -26.58
CA LYS A 365 13.93 -3.55 -26.47
C LYS A 365 12.67 -4.38 -26.69
N ILE A 366 11.47 -3.80 -26.56
CA ILE A 366 10.21 -4.56 -26.55
C ILE A 366 9.61 -4.69 -27.95
N ILE A 367 9.26 -3.58 -28.60
CA ILE A 367 8.71 -3.52 -29.97
C ILE A 367 9.27 -2.26 -30.66
N ARG A 368 9.46 -2.29 -31.99
CA ARG A 368 9.69 -1.05 -32.76
C ARG A 368 8.37 -0.28 -32.86
N LEU A 369 8.21 0.74 -32.03
CA LEU A 369 6.99 1.53 -31.95
C LEU A 369 6.95 2.58 -33.07
N GLU A 370 5.77 2.72 -33.66
CA GLU A 370 5.38 3.84 -34.51
C GLU A 370 4.34 4.66 -33.72
N PRO A 371 4.08 5.93 -34.09
CA PRO A 371 3.16 6.77 -33.32
C PRO A 371 1.78 6.15 -33.08
N VAL A 372 1.25 5.39 -34.05
CA VAL A 372 -0.02 4.68 -33.91
C VAL A 372 0.02 3.58 -32.84
N HIS A 373 1.13 2.84 -32.73
CA HIS A 373 1.31 1.80 -31.72
C HIS A 373 1.45 2.43 -30.33
N GLY A 374 2.21 3.53 -30.24
CA GLY A 374 2.37 4.29 -29.00
C GLY A 374 1.03 4.83 -28.51
N PHE A 375 0.26 5.47 -29.40
CA PHE A 375 -1.08 5.96 -29.09
C PHE A 375 -2.01 4.86 -28.57
N ALA A 376 -2.06 3.72 -29.27
CA ALA A 376 -2.91 2.60 -28.87
C ALA A 376 -2.52 2.09 -27.48
N ALA A 377 -1.23 1.84 -27.24
CA ALA A 377 -0.74 1.30 -25.97
C ALA A 377 -0.96 2.27 -24.79
N GLU A 378 -0.64 3.56 -24.97
CA GLU A 378 -0.82 4.59 -23.94
C GLU A 378 -2.31 4.80 -23.63
N THR A 379 -3.17 4.84 -24.65
CA THR A 379 -4.62 4.99 -24.45
C THR A 379 -5.20 3.80 -23.70
N THR A 380 -4.81 2.58 -24.08
CA THR A 380 -5.21 1.37 -23.36
C THR A 380 -4.78 1.42 -21.90
N ALA A 381 -3.51 1.74 -21.65
CA ALA A 381 -2.97 1.78 -20.30
C ALA A 381 -3.66 2.86 -19.47
N ALA A 382 -3.88 4.05 -20.04
CA ALA A 382 -4.60 5.14 -19.37
C ALA A 382 -6.03 4.74 -19.00
N ILE A 383 -6.76 4.05 -19.89
CA ILE A 383 -8.10 3.54 -19.59
C ILE A 383 -8.07 2.56 -18.42
N VAL A 384 -7.17 1.56 -18.46
CA VAL A 384 -7.05 0.55 -17.40
C VAL A 384 -6.69 1.22 -16.07
N LEU A 385 -5.72 2.13 -16.07
CA LEU A 385 -5.31 2.85 -14.86
C LEU A 385 -6.41 3.75 -14.31
N PHE A 386 -7.14 4.46 -15.17
CA PHE A 386 -8.25 5.31 -14.74
C PHE A 386 -9.36 4.50 -14.08
N VAL A 387 -9.80 3.42 -14.75
CA VAL A 387 -10.89 2.56 -14.25
C VAL A 387 -10.49 1.89 -12.94
N THR A 388 -9.30 1.32 -12.86
CA THR A 388 -8.82 0.67 -11.63
C THR A 388 -8.66 1.68 -10.49
N SER A 389 -8.14 2.88 -10.77
CA SER A 389 -8.02 3.94 -9.76
C SER A 389 -9.36 4.48 -9.28
N HIS A 390 -10.36 4.55 -10.17
CA HIS A 390 -11.73 4.94 -9.81
C HIS A 390 -12.34 3.98 -8.80
N PHE A 391 -12.11 2.67 -8.96
CA PHE A 391 -12.51 1.65 -7.99
C PHE A 391 -11.53 1.50 -6.81
N GLY A 392 -10.54 2.39 -6.69
CA GLY A 392 -9.55 2.36 -5.61
C GLY A 392 -8.65 1.13 -5.62
N MET A 393 -8.47 0.47 -6.78
CA MET A 393 -7.63 -0.71 -6.91
C MET A 393 -6.17 -0.31 -7.20
N PRO A 394 -5.22 -0.58 -6.28
CA PRO A 394 -3.80 -0.36 -6.56
C PRO A 394 -3.31 -1.35 -7.62
N VAL A 395 -2.72 -0.83 -8.70
CA VAL A 395 -2.20 -1.65 -9.79
C VAL A 395 -0.75 -1.29 -10.11
N SER A 396 -0.12 -2.06 -10.99
CA SER A 396 1.25 -1.78 -11.46
C SER A 396 1.19 -1.04 -12.79
N THR A 397 1.58 0.24 -12.79
CA THR A 397 1.67 1.06 -14.01
C THR A 397 2.61 0.43 -15.02
N THR A 398 3.80 -0.01 -14.58
CA THR A 398 4.79 -0.73 -15.40
C THR A 398 4.20 -1.96 -16.08
N HIS A 399 3.40 -2.76 -15.36
CA HIS A 399 2.84 -3.97 -15.95
C HIS A 399 1.69 -3.67 -16.89
N THR A 400 0.85 -2.69 -16.55
CA THR A 400 -0.28 -2.26 -17.39
C THR A 400 0.22 -1.76 -18.74
N ILE A 401 1.19 -0.83 -18.76
CA ILE A 401 1.73 -0.30 -20.03
C ILE A 401 2.48 -1.39 -20.82
N SER A 402 3.25 -2.25 -20.13
CA SER A 402 3.93 -3.37 -20.79
C SER A 402 2.95 -4.35 -21.42
N GLY A 403 1.89 -4.71 -20.69
CA GLY A 403 0.79 -5.55 -21.17
C GLY A 403 0.10 -4.93 -22.39
N SER A 404 -0.20 -3.63 -22.34
CA SER A 404 -0.76 -2.89 -23.47
C SER A 404 0.16 -2.89 -24.69
N ILE A 405 1.47 -2.68 -24.50
CA ILE A 405 2.46 -2.76 -25.59
C ILE A 405 2.50 -4.18 -26.19
N PHE A 406 2.50 -5.22 -25.37
CA PHE A 406 2.45 -6.61 -25.85
C PHE A 406 1.18 -6.91 -26.64
N GLY A 407 0.02 -6.44 -26.17
CA GLY A 407 -1.26 -6.59 -26.86
C GLY A 407 -1.30 -5.91 -28.23
N VAL A 408 -0.85 -4.65 -28.28
CA VAL A 408 -0.70 -3.87 -29.52
C VAL A 408 0.28 -4.54 -30.49
N GLY A 409 1.37 -5.12 -30.00
CA GLY A 409 2.30 -5.89 -30.83
C GLY A 409 1.69 -7.16 -31.40
N ALA A 410 1.00 -7.92 -30.56
CA ALA A 410 0.38 -9.18 -30.92
C ALA A 410 -0.71 -9.03 -31.98
N SER A 411 -1.42 -7.90 -32.00
CA SER A 411 -2.48 -7.62 -33.00
C SER A 411 -1.95 -7.50 -34.43
N LYS A 412 -0.68 -7.13 -34.60
CA LYS A 412 -0.03 -7.10 -35.93
C LYS A 412 0.41 -8.49 -36.34
N ARG A 413 1.13 -9.19 -35.44
CA ARG A 413 1.57 -10.59 -35.55
C ARG A 413 2.18 -11.01 -34.22
N LEU A 414 1.99 -12.27 -33.82
CA LEU A 414 2.58 -12.80 -32.58
C LEU A 414 4.12 -12.68 -32.57
N SER A 415 4.78 -12.77 -33.73
CA SER A 415 6.24 -12.64 -33.84
C SER A 415 6.76 -11.20 -33.77
N ALA A 416 5.90 -10.19 -33.73
CA ALA A 416 6.31 -8.79 -33.54
C ALA A 416 6.71 -8.50 -32.09
N VAL A 417 6.19 -9.27 -31.14
CA VAL A 417 6.55 -9.20 -29.72
C VAL A 417 7.81 -10.03 -29.49
N ARG A 418 8.81 -9.42 -28.84
CA ARG A 418 10.02 -10.14 -28.40
C ARG A 418 9.73 -10.91 -27.12
N TRP A 419 9.15 -12.10 -27.24
CA TRP A 419 8.70 -12.92 -26.11
C TRP A 419 9.80 -13.24 -25.09
N GLY A 420 11.06 -13.39 -25.50
CA GLY A 420 12.18 -13.57 -24.56
C GLY A 420 12.37 -12.38 -23.61
N VAL A 421 12.16 -11.15 -24.08
CA VAL A 421 12.17 -9.95 -23.24
C VAL A 421 10.94 -9.93 -22.34
N ALA A 422 9.76 -10.26 -22.86
CA ALA A 422 8.53 -10.33 -22.07
C ALA A 422 8.63 -11.36 -20.93
N GLN A 423 9.20 -12.54 -21.19
CA GLN A 423 9.44 -13.58 -20.18
C GLN A 423 10.42 -13.10 -19.11
N THR A 424 11.51 -12.42 -19.50
CA THR A 424 12.48 -11.85 -18.55
C THR A 424 11.82 -10.81 -17.65
N MET A 425 10.92 -9.98 -18.19
CA MET A 425 10.15 -9.01 -17.42
C MET A 425 9.18 -9.70 -16.46
N LEU A 426 8.41 -10.69 -16.92
CA LEU A 426 7.50 -11.46 -16.07
C LEU A 426 8.24 -12.13 -14.90
N MET A 427 9.43 -12.70 -15.14
CA MET A 427 10.27 -13.25 -14.08
C MET A 427 10.70 -12.17 -13.06
N ALA A 428 11.14 -11.00 -13.54
CA ALA A 428 11.50 -9.89 -12.66
C ALA A 428 10.31 -9.40 -11.82
N TRP A 429 9.10 -9.42 -12.40
CA TRP A 429 7.86 -9.03 -11.72
C TRP A 429 7.50 -9.99 -10.59
N VAL A 430 7.57 -11.31 -10.84
CA VAL A 430 7.34 -12.34 -9.82
C VAL A 430 8.41 -12.28 -8.73
N LEU A 431 9.67 -12.08 -9.10
CA LEU A 431 10.80 -12.00 -8.16
C LEU A 431 10.76 -10.76 -7.25
N THR A 432 10.15 -9.66 -7.73
CA THR A 432 10.13 -8.38 -7.00
C THR A 432 9.47 -8.49 -5.64
N LEU A 433 8.36 -9.24 -5.53
CA LEU A 433 7.60 -9.38 -4.29
C LEU A 433 8.41 -10.11 -3.19
N PRO A 434 8.93 -11.34 -3.40
CA PRO A 434 9.74 -12.03 -2.40
C PRO A 434 11.05 -11.31 -2.12
N ALA A 435 11.71 -10.73 -3.14
CA ALA A 435 12.99 -10.06 -2.93
C ALA A 435 12.83 -8.78 -2.08
N ALA A 436 11.86 -7.92 -2.38
CA ALA A 436 11.58 -6.75 -1.56
C ALA A 436 11.13 -7.14 -0.14
N GLY A 437 10.37 -8.23 0.00
CA GLY A 437 9.98 -8.78 1.29
C GLY A 437 11.16 -9.28 2.13
N LEU A 438 12.14 -9.94 1.52
CA LEU A 438 13.37 -10.37 2.21
C LEU A 438 14.19 -9.18 2.68
N VAL A 439 14.35 -8.15 1.84
CA VAL A 439 15.07 -6.93 2.22
C VAL A 439 14.35 -6.20 3.35
N ALA A 440 13.01 -6.11 3.30
CA ALA A 440 12.22 -5.52 4.38
C ALA A 440 12.31 -6.31 5.68
N ALA A 441 12.30 -7.65 5.62
CA ALA A 441 12.47 -8.50 6.79
C ALA A 441 13.86 -8.32 7.44
N LEU A 442 14.91 -8.16 6.62
CA LEU A 442 16.24 -7.84 7.11
C LEU A 442 16.29 -6.44 7.74
N ALA A 443 15.70 -5.43 7.09
CA ALA A 443 15.62 -4.07 7.63
C ALA A 443 14.88 -4.05 8.98
N TYR A 444 13.79 -4.80 9.11
CA TYR A 444 13.05 -4.92 10.37
C TYR A 444 13.94 -5.49 11.48
N LYS A 445 14.67 -6.59 11.23
CA LYS A 445 15.60 -7.17 12.23
C LYS A 445 16.67 -6.17 12.65
N ILE A 446 17.23 -5.41 11.71
CA ILE A 446 18.22 -4.37 12.01
C ILE A 446 17.59 -3.29 12.89
N PHE A 447 16.38 -2.83 12.59
CA PHE A 447 15.71 -1.81 13.41
C PHE A 447 15.40 -2.30 14.82
N MET A 448 14.97 -3.56 14.97
CA MET A 448 14.78 -4.17 16.29
C MET A 448 16.11 -4.26 17.07
N PHE A 449 17.21 -4.65 16.40
CA PHE A 449 18.54 -4.68 17.01
C PHE A 449 19.03 -3.30 17.45
N LEU A 450 18.70 -2.25 16.69
CA LEU A 450 19.02 -0.86 17.03
C LEU A 450 18.10 -0.26 18.12
N GLY A 451 17.19 -1.05 18.70
CA GLY A 451 16.29 -0.60 19.77
C GLY A 451 15.13 0.29 19.29
N LEU A 452 14.81 0.30 17.99
CA LEU A 452 13.65 1.05 17.47
C LEU A 452 12.31 0.36 17.78
N GLY A 453 12.34 -0.89 18.24
CA GLY A 453 11.17 -1.72 18.55
C GLY A 453 10.40 -1.35 19.81
N GLY A 454 10.96 -0.49 20.67
CA GLY A 454 10.41 -0.19 21.99
C GLY A 454 11.28 -0.72 23.11
#